data_AF-A0A7X4FV38-F1
#
_entry.id   AF-A0A7X4FV38-F1
#
_cell.length_a   1.000
_cell.length_b   1.000
_cell.length_c   1.000
_cell.angle_alpha   90.00
_cell.angle_beta   90.00
_cell.angle_gamma   90.00
#
_symmetry.space_group_name_H-M   'P 1'
#
loop_
_entity.id
_entity.type
_entity.pdbx_description
1 polymer ?
#
loop_
_entity_poly.entity_id
_entity_poly.type
_entity_poly.pdbx_seq_one_letter_code
_entity_poly.pdbx_strand_id
1 'polypeptide(L)'
;MMSLDFGILLMFAIGGILIYLAIAREYEPTLLLPIGFGVLLGNLPNSPMNEPGGMLYLLNEFGIQTELFPLFIFIGIGAMMDFRPLLSQPIFALLGAAGQLGIFATLLLATLIGFPLNQASSIAVIGAIDGPTSIYVSSLLAPELLAPIAVTAYSYMSLVPIIQPPIMRLLTTRKERRIRMEYAPRPVPRAAVILFPIVVTVVIGLLVPQSAPLVATLMIGSLMKESGVVPQLAGSASETLTNISTLFLGLTIGSLMQAETFLQ
;
A
#
# COMPACT_ATOMS: atom_id res chain seq x y z
N MET A 1 -6.94 -27.50 27.37
CA MET A 1 -6.23 -28.23 26.30
C MET A 1 -7.11 -28.19 25.06
N MET A 2 -7.05 -27.11 24.27
CA MET A 2 -7.76 -27.08 22.98
C MET A 2 -6.77 -27.38 21.86
N SER A 3 -7.14 -28.43 21.16
CA SER A 3 -6.56 -29.04 19.97
C SER A 3 -6.51 -28.05 18.81
N LEU A 4 -5.49 -28.20 17.96
CA LEU A 4 -5.44 -27.66 16.61
C LEU A 4 -6.82 -27.78 15.94
N ASP A 5 -7.52 -26.65 15.84
CA ASP A 5 -8.80 -26.59 15.15
C ASP A 5 -8.57 -26.62 13.63
N PHE A 6 -9.57 -27.10 12.89
CA PHE A 6 -9.49 -27.19 11.42
C PHE A 6 -9.22 -25.82 10.79
N GLY A 7 -9.81 -24.74 11.34
CA GLY A 7 -9.55 -23.38 10.89
C GLY A 7 -8.08 -22.97 11.04
N ILE A 8 -7.44 -23.31 12.16
CA ILE A 8 -6.02 -23.03 12.41
C ILE A 8 -5.13 -23.78 11.42
N LEU A 9 -5.43 -25.06 11.16
CA LEU A 9 -4.69 -25.85 10.17
C LEU A 9 -4.81 -25.25 8.75
N LEU A 10 -5.99 -24.76 8.39
CA LEU A 10 -6.21 -24.09 7.12
C LEU A 10 -5.42 -22.77 7.04
N MET A 11 -5.39 -21.98 8.11
CA MET A 11 -4.59 -20.75 8.16
C MET A 11 -3.09 -21.04 8.07
N PHE A 12 -2.59 -22.11 8.68
CA PHE A 12 -1.21 -22.54 8.47
C PHE A 12 -0.91 -22.93 7.02
N ALA A 13 -1.86 -23.60 6.34
CA ALA A 13 -1.72 -23.88 4.92
C ALA A 13 -1.69 -22.58 4.09
N ILE A 14 -2.55 -21.61 4.39
CA ILE A 14 -2.56 -20.28 3.73
C ILE A 14 -1.24 -19.55 3.97
N GLY A 15 -0.77 -19.47 5.22
CA GLY A 15 0.52 -18.87 5.55
C GLY A 15 1.68 -19.55 4.81
N GLY A 16 1.66 -20.88 4.75
CA GLY A 16 2.64 -21.67 3.98
C GLY A 16 2.59 -21.39 2.46
N ILE A 17 1.40 -21.21 1.89
CA ILE A 17 1.24 -20.82 0.48
C ILE A 17 1.80 -19.42 0.24
N LEU A 18 1.51 -18.44 1.11
CA LEU A 18 2.05 -17.08 0.99
C LEU A 18 3.58 -17.08 1.06
N ILE A 19 4.16 -17.84 1.99
CA ILE A 19 5.62 -18.03 2.09
C ILE A 19 6.18 -18.68 0.83
N TYR A 20 5.51 -19.71 0.30
CA TYR A 20 5.92 -20.37 -0.93
C TYR A 20 5.89 -19.41 -2.13
N LEU A 21 4.84 -18.59 -2.27
CA LEU A 21 4.75 -17.59 -3.33
C LEU A 21 5.84 -16.53 -3.20
N ALA A 22 6.14 -16.08 -1.99
CA ALA A 22 7.22 -15.13 -1.75
C ALA A 22 8.60 -15.69 -2.11
N ILE A 23 8.91 -16.95 -1.73
CA ILE A 23 10.25 -17.53 -1.90
C ILE A 23 10.44 -18.15 -3.29
N ALA A 24 9.48 -18.95 -3.76
CA ALA A 24 9.64 -19.74 -4.99
C ALA A 24 9.19 -18.99 -6.25
N ARG A 25 8.27 -18.02 -6.11
CA ARG A 25 7.76 -17.22 -7.22
C ARG A 25 8.19 -15.76 -7.19
N GLU A 26 8.86 -15.33 -6.12
CA GLU A 26 9.32 -13.95 -5.92
C GLU A 26 8.18 -12.93 -6.08
N TYR A 27 6.96 -13.31 -5.66
CA TYR A 27 5.80 -12.41 -5.65
C TYR A 27 5.87 -11.50 -4.43
N GLU A 28 6.11 -10.21 -4.67
CA GLU A 28 6.31 -9.16 -3.65
C GLU A 28 6.93 -9.68 -2.34
N PRO A 29 8.14 -10.25 -2.41
CA PRO A 29 8.70 -11.05 -1.33
C PRO A 29 8.95 -10.23 -0.06
N THR A 30 9.20 -8.93 -0.22
CA THR A 30 9.40 -7.98 0.89
C THR A 30 8.18 -7.89 1.81
N LEU A 31 6.97 -8.13 1.30
CA LEU A 31 5.72 -8.04 2.04
C LEU A 31 5.08 -9.41 2.28
N LEU A 32 4.96 -10.24 1.23
CA LEU A 32 4.30 -11.54 1.35
C LEU A 32 5.02 -12.49 2.32
N LEU A 33 6.35 -12.41 2.43
CA LEU A 33 7.10 -13.26 3.35
C LEU A 33 6.80 -12.90 4.82
N PRO A 34 6.93 -11.63 5.26
CA PRO A 34 6.49 -11.22 6.58
C PRO A 34 5.00 -11.51 6.86
N ILE A 35 4.11 -11.28 5.88
CA ILE A 35 2.68 -11.57 6.04
C ILE A 35 2.46 -13.06 6.26
N GLY A 36 3.00 -13.91 5.39
CA GLY A 36 2.85 -15.37 5.49
C GLY A 36 3.40 -15.92 6.80
N PHE A 37 4.53 -15.41 7.29
CA PHE A 37 5.05 -15.77 8.60
C PHE A 37 4.18 -15.23 9.75
N GLY A 38 3.67 -14.01 9.61
CA GLY A 38 2.71 -13.41 10.54
C GLY A 38 1.43 -14.25 10.67
N VAL A 39 0.93 -14.85 9.59
CA VAL A 39 -0.23 -15.78 9.63
C VAL A 39 0.07 -16.98 10.53
N LEU A 40 1.27 -17.55 10.42
CA LEU A 40 1.68 -18.67 11.27
C LEU A 40 1.70 -18.23 12.74
N LEU A 41 2.33 -17.10 13.05
CA LEU A 41 2.42 -16.58 14.43
C LEU A 41 1.05 -16.19 15.00
N GLY A 42 0.18 -15.60 14.18
CA GLY A 42 -1.17 -15.17 14.53
C GLY A 42 -2.07 -16.32 14.97
N ASN A 43 -1.88 -17.50 14.38
CA ASN A 43 -2.70 -18.69 14.61
C ASN A 43 -2.03 -19.73 15.54
N LEU A 44 -0.89 -19.41 16.17
CA LEU A 44 -0.27 -20.28 17.16
C LEU A 44 -1.19 -20.44 18.39
N PRO A 45 -1.59 -21.66 18.78
CA PRO A 45 -2.46 -21.87 19.93
C PRO A 45 -1.83 -21.38 21.23
N ASN A 46 -2.57 -20.59 22.01
CA ASN A 46 -2.11 -19.99 23.28
C ASN A 46 -0.83 -19.14 23.15
N SER A 47 -0.62 -18.49 21.99
CA SER A 47 0.50 -17.58 21.81
C SER A 47 0.28 -16.28 22.60
N PRO A 48 1.15 -15.94 23.56
CA PRO A 48 1.07 -14.67 24.29
C PRO A 48 1.39 -13.47 23.40
N MET A 49 1.78 -13.68 22.14
CA MET A 49 2.18 -12.61 21.22
C MET A 49 0.99 -11.74 20.78
N ASN A 50 -0.22 -12.32 20.72
CA ASN A 50 -1.44 -11.64 20.30
C ASN A 50 -2.29 -11.14 21.48
N GLU A 51 -1.93 -11.55 22.71
CA GLU A 51 -2.60 -11.08 23.93
C GLU A 51 -2.20 -9.63 24.26
N PRO A 52 -3.01 -8.88 25.03
CA PRO A 52 -2.66 -7.52 25.45
C PRO A 52 -1.27 -7.46 26.11
N GLY A 53 -0.39 -6.62 25.56
CA GLY A 53 1.02 -6.51 25.98
C GLY A 53 2.00 -7.44 25.24
N GLY A 54 1.49 -8.36 24.42
CA GLY A 54 2.28 -9.17 23.49
C GLY A 54 2.86 -8.35 22.33
N MET A 55 3.96 -8.81 21.76
CA MET A 55 4.67 -8.07 20.70
C MET A 55 3.77 -7.74 19.49
N LEU A 56 3.01 -8.71 18.97
CA LEU A 56 2.16 -8.51 17.78
C LEU A 56 0.96 -7.61 18.11
N TYR A 57 0.42 -7.75 19.32
CA TYR A 57 -0.61 -6.85 19.83
C TYR A 57 -0.11 -5.39 19.87
N LEU A 58 1.08 -5.14 20.44
CA LEU A 58 1.65 -3.79 20.52
C LEU A 58 2.00 -3.22 19.15
N LEU A 59 2.49 -4.05 18.21
CA LEU A 59 2.73 -3.61 16.84
C LEU A 59 1.41 -3.25 16.13
N ASN A 60 0.31 -3.96 16.41
CA ASN A 60 -1.00 -3.59 15.89
C ASN A 60 -1.50 -2.27 16.49
N GLU A 61 -1.46 -2.15 17.81
CA GLU A 61 -1.94 -0.98 18.55
C GLU A 61 -1.16 0.29 18.16
N PHE A 62 0.18 0.23 18.15
CA PHE A 62 1.02 1.41 17.85
C PHE A 62 1.36 1.61 16.38
N GLY A 63 1.11 0.60 15.53
CA GLY A 63 1.58 0.61 14.14
C GLY A 63 0.45 0.69 13.12
N ILE A 64 -0.55 -0.17 13.25
CA ILE A 64 -1.67 -0.24 12.30
C ILE A 64 -2.83 0.65 12.76
N GLN A 65 -3.26 0.53 14.02
CA GLN A 65 -4.41 1.29 14.54
C GLN A 65 -4.15 2.80 14.58
N THR A 66 -2.90 3.21 14.83
CA THR A 66 -2.44 4.61 14.78
C THR A 66 -1.92 5.03 13.40
N GLU A 67 -1.94 4.13 12.41
CA GLU A 67 -1.52 4.39 11.02
C GLU A 67 -0.03 4.70 10.85
N LEU A 68 0.77 4.50 11.90
CA LEU A 68 2.17 4.88 11.95
C LEU A 68 3.01 4.15 10.89
N PHE A 69 2.79 2.85 10.69
CA PHE A 69 3.58 2.08 9.71
C PHE A 69 3.29 2.48 8.26
N PRO A 70 2.02 2.58 7.79
CA PRO A 70 1.74 3.14 6.47
C PRO A 70 2.37 4.52 6.28
N LEU A 71 2.24 5.43 7.25
CA LEU A 71 2.80 6.78 7.17
C LEU A 71 4.32 6.77 7.03
N PHE A 72 5.04 5.91 7.75
CA PHE A 72 6.49 5.76 7.60
C PHE A 72 6.90 5.23 6.23
N ILE A 73 6.13 4.28 5.68
CA ILE A 73 6.34 3.80 4.31
C ILE A 73 6.15 4.94 3.30
N PHE A 74 5.15 5.81 3.50
CA PHE A 74 4.93 6.99 2.64
C PHE A 74 6.11 7.97 2.67
N ILE A 75 6.75 8.18 3.82
CA ILE A 75 7.99 8.98 3.92
C ILE A 75 9.08 8.37 3.03
N GLY A 76 9.26 7.05 3.10
CA GLY A 76 10.22 6.32 2.29
C GLY A 76 9.95 6.39 0.78
N ILE A 77 8.69 6.14 0.37
CA ILE A 77 8.24 6.26 -1.02
C ILE A 77 8.48 7.69 -1.54
N GLY A 78 8.19 8.69 -0.72
CA GLY A 78 8.44 10.10 -1.03
C GLY A 78 9.92 10.38 -1.29
N ALA A 79 10.81 9.81 -0.48
CA ALA A 79 12.25 9.92 -0.64
C ALA A 79 12.81 9.16 -1.87
N MET A 80 12.05 8.21 -2.42
CA MET A 80 12.39 7.50 -3.67
C MET A 80 11.86 8.23 -4.91
N MET A 81 10.70 8.88 -4.83
CA MET A 81 9.96 9.44 -5.97
C MET A 81 10.70 10.58 -6.68
N ASP A 82 10.60 10.65 -8.01
CA ASP A 82 11.07 11.77 -8.82
C ASP A 82 9.87 12.52 -9.43
N PHE A 83 9.68 13.78 -9.02
CA PHE A 83 8.59 14.64 -9.50
C PHE A 83 8.94 15.44 -10.75
N ARG A 84 10.19 15.41 -11.23
CA ARG A 84 10.61 16.16 -12.42
C ARG A 84 9.82 15.75 -13.68
N PRO A 85 9.52 14.47 -13.94
CA PRO A 85 8.66 14.09 -15.06
C PRO A 85 7.27 14.74 -14.97
N LEU A 86 6.65 14.73 -13.79
CA LEU A 86 5.34 15.34 -13.54
C LEU A 86 5.38 16.86 -13.75
N LEU A 87 6.41 17.54 -13.22
CA LEU A 87 6.59 18.99 -13.36
C LEU A 87 6.91 19.39 -14.81
N SER A 88 7.60 18.54 -15.55
CA SER A 88 7.95 18.79 -16.95
C SER A 88 6.73 18.67 -17.88
N GLN A 89 5.81 17.75 -17.57
CA GLN A 89 4.59 17.50 -18.34
C GLN A 89 3.38 17.32 -17.39
N PRO A 90 2.82 18.41 -16.86
CA PRO A 90 1.73 18.37 -15.88
C PRO A 90 0.47 17.68 -16.38
N ILE A 91 0.29 17.56 -17.70
CA ILE A 91 -0.85 16.85 -18.30
C ILE A 91 -0.92 15.38 -17.87
N PHE A 92 0.21 14.76 -17.52
CA PHE A 92 0.20 13.40 -16.98
C PHE A 92 -0.49 13.28 -15.61
N ALA A 93 -0.63 14.38 -14.86
CA ALA A 93 -1.46 14.39 -13.65
C ALA A 93 -2.91 14.03 -13.94
N LEU A 94 -3.46 14.47 -15.08
CA LEU A 94 -4.81 14.11 -15.51
C LEU A 94 -4.93 12.63 -15.86
N LEU A 95 -3.87 12.04 -16.42
CA LEU A 95 -3.83 10.60 -16.68
C LEU A 95 -3.84 9.80 -15.37
N GLY A 96 -3.14 10.30 -14.34
CA GLY A 96 -3.22 9.79 -12.98
C GLY A 96 -4.62 9.89 -12.38
N ALA A 97 -5.30 11.03 -12.58
CA ALA A 97 -6.69 11.20 -12.13
C ALA A 97 -7.66 10.23 -12.82
N ALA A 98 -7.48 9.98 -14.12
CA ALA A 98 -8.26 8.98 -14.85
C ALA A 98 -8.00 7.55 -14.35
N GLY A 99 -6.77 7.25 -13.90
CA GLY A 99 -6.44 5.98 -13.26
C GLY A 99 -7.26 5.68 -12.00
N GLN A 100 -7.65 6.72 -11.25
CA GLN A 100 -8.45 6.58 -10.03
C GLN A 100 -9.92 6.22 -10.29
N LEU A 101 -10.38 6.20 -11.55
CA LEU A 101 -11.71 5.71 -11.91
C LEU A 101 -11.94 4.25 -11.51
N GLY A 102 -10.85 3.47 -11.38
CA GLY A 102 -10.89 2.09 -10.88
C GLY A 102 -11.47 1.99 -9.46
N ILE A 103 -11.20 2.98 -8.58
CA ILE A 103 -11.79 3.04 -7.24
C ILE A 103 -13.30 3.14 -7.33
N PHE A 104 -13.80 4.11 -8.10
CA PHE A 104 -15.25 4.34 -8.21
C PHE A 104 -15.97 3.16 -8.88
N ALA A 105 -15.38 2.54 -9.89
CA ALA A 105 -15.94 1.34 -10.51
C ALA A 105 -16.03 0.18 -9.49
N THR A 106 -14.99 -0.01 -8.68
CA THR A 106 -14.96 -1.06 -7.64
C THR A 106 -15.98 -0.76 -6.54
N LEU A 107 -16.12 0.51 -6.13
CA LEU A 107 -17.15 0.95 -5.16
C LEU A 107 -18.56 0.63 -5.65
N LEU A 108 -18.87 0.96 -6.91
CA LEU A 108 -20.18 0.67 -7.51
C LEU A 108 -20.44 -0.84 -7.55
N LEU A 109 -19.46 -1.65 -7.93
CA LEU A 109 -19.61 -3.10 -7.95
C LEU A 109 -19.80 -3.69 -6.53
N ALA A 110 -18.99 -3.25 -5.56
CA ALA A 110 -19.09 -3.73 -4.18
C ALA A 110 -20.44 -3.38 -3.54
N THR A 111 -20.93 -2.16 -3.79
CA THR A 111 -22.26 -1.74 -3.32
C THR A 111 -23.40 -2.51 -4.01
N LEU A 112 -23.28 -2.81 -5.31
CA LEU A 112 -24.24 -3.65 -6.04
C LEU A 112 -24.28 -5.10 -5.56
N ILE A 113 -23.14 -5.64 -5.10
CA ILE A 113 -23.04 -6.98 -4.51
C ILE A 113 -23.65 -7.02 -3.10
N GLY A 114 -23.93 -5.87 -2.49
CA GLY A 114 -24.62 -5.75 -1.20
C GLY A 114 -23.70 -5.45 -0.01
N PHE A 115 -22.44 -5.09 -0.24
CA PHE A 115 -21.56 -4.65 0.85
C PHE A 115 -22.02 -3.30 1.43
N PRO A 116 -21.98 -3.12 2.76
CA PRO A 116 -22.25 -1.83 3.38
C PRO A 116 -21.23 -0.79 2.92
N LEU A 117 -21.63 0.49 2.89
CA LEU A 117 -20.84 1.56 2.26
C LEU A 117 -19.41 1.67 2.80
N ASN A 118 -19.20 1.46 4.10
CA ASN A 118 -17.87 1.51 4.72
C ASN A 118 -16.96 0.39 4.17
N GLN A 119 -17.45 -0.85 4.16
CA GLN A 119 -16.72 -2.00 3.62
C GLN A 119 -16.49 -1.87 2.11
N ALA A 120 -17.52 -1.45 1.37
CA ALA A 120 -17.42 -1.20 -0.06
C ALA A 120 -16.38 -0.11 -0.38
N SER A 121 -16.30 0.94 0.44
CA SER A 121 -15.29 2.00 0.31
C SER A 121 -13.88 1.48 0.57
N SER A 122 -13.67 0.66 1.61
CA SER A 122 -12.36 0.04 1.88
C SER A 122 -11.93 -0.91 0.76
N ILE A 123 -12.85 -1.74 0.23
CA ILE A 123 -12.58 -2.63 -0.92
C ILE A 123 -12.26 -1.81 -2.17
N ALA A 124 -12.96 -0.70 -2.39
CA ALA A 124 -12.78 0.15 -3.56
C ALA A 124 -11.37 0.73 -3.67
N VAL A 125 -10.72 1.03 -2.54
CA VAL A 125 -9.37 1.62 -2.52
C VAL A 125 -8.32 0.66 -3.09
N ILE A 126 -8.57 -0.65 -3.14
CA ILE A 126 -7.70 -1.60 -3.86
C ILE A 126 -7.52 -1.18 -5.33
N GLY A 127 -8.54 -0.58 -5.93
CA GLY A 127 -8.50 -0.03 -7.29
C GLY A 127 -7.51 1.13 -7.50
N ALA A 128 -7.00 1.73 -6.42
CA ALA A 128 -5.93 2.73 -6.46
C ALA A 128 -4.57 2.12 -6.83
N ILE A 129 -4.42 0.80 -6.66
CA ILE A 129 -3.15 0.06 -6.80
C ILE A 129 -2.06 0.66 -5.88
N ASP A 130 -2.49 1.02 -4.68
CA ASP A 130 -1.64 1.60 -3.62
C ASP A 130 -1.91 0.87 -2.31
N GLY A 131 -1.05 -0.11 -2.00
CA GLY A 131 -1.15 -0.95 -0.81
C GLY A 131 -1.19 -0.14 0.49
N PRO A 132 -0.21 0.75 0.75
CA PRO A 132 -0.23 1.63 1.91
C PRO A 132 -1.53 2.44 2.08
N THR A 133 -2.07 3.03 1.01
CA THR A 133 -3.36 3.75 1.09
C THR A 133 -4.54 2.80 1.34
N SER A 134 -4.53 1.60 0.74
CA SER A 134 -5.58 0.59 0.96
C SER A 134 -5.63 0.11 2.41
N ILE A 135 -4.45 -0.07 3.03
CA ILE A 135 -4.35 -0.40 4.46
C ILE A 135 -4.86 0.76 5.31
N TYR A 136 -4.45 1.99 5.00
CA TYR A 136 -4.87 3.19 5.71
C TYR A 136 -6.40 3.38 5.73
N VAL A 137 -7.05 3.26 4.56
CA VAL A 137 -8.49 3.48 4.49
C VAL A 137 -9.26 2.30 5.11
N SER A 138 -8.76 1.08 4.97
CA SER A 138 -9.38 -0.09 5.62
C SER A 138 -9.25 -0.05 7.15
N SER A 139 -8.13 0.42 7.71
CA SER A 139 -7.99 0.59 9.17
C SER A 139 -8.95 1.63 9.75
N LEU A 140 -9.42 2.58 8.96
CA LEU A 140 -10.38 3.59 9.40
C LEU A 140 -11.84 3.18 9.20
N LEU A 141 -12.17 2.58 8.06
CA LEU A 141 -13.55 2.37 7.64
C LEU A 141 -14.06 0.95 7.88
N ALA A 142 -13.20 -0.07 7.74
CA ALA A 142 -13.56 -1.48 7.90
C ALA A 142 -12.36 -2.30 8.44
N PRO A 143 -11.97 -2.10 9.71
CA PRO A 143 -10.82 -2.78 10.32
C PRO A 143 -10.92 -4.31 10.24
N GLU A 144 -12.15 -4.84 10.27
CA GLU A 144 -12.44 -6.27 10.15
C GLU A 144 -12.04 -6.84 8.78
N LEU A 145 -12.03 -6.02 7.72
CA LEU A 145 -11.61 -6.41 6.37
C LEU A 145 -10.16 -6.03 6.05
N LEU A 146 -9.42 -5.44 6.99
CA LEU A 146 -8.06 -4.95 6.75
C LEU A 146 -7.15 -6.07 6.22
N ALA A 147 -7.17 -7.23 6.87
CA ALA A 147 -6.32 -8.34 6.51
C ALA A 147 -6.61 -8.89 5.09
N PRO A 148 -7.87 -9.25 4.72
CA PRO A 148 -8.16 -9.67 3.35
C PRO A 148 -7.92 -8.57 2.30
N ILE A 149 -8.19 -7.30 2.62
CA ILE A 149 -7.90 -6.18 1.72
C ILE A 149 -6.40 -6.04 1.48
N ALA A 150 -5.58 -6.08 2.52
CA ALA A 150 -4.13 -5.95 2.42
C ALA A 150 -3.50 -7.08 1.59
N VAL A 151 -3.89 -8.33 1.86
CA VAL A 151 -3.42 -9.49 1.07
C VAL A 151 -3.82 -9.34 -0.40
N THR A 152 -5.07 -8.94 -0.64
CA THR A 152 -5.60 -8.77 -2.00
C THR A 152 -4.90 -7.64 -2.75
N ALA A 153 -4.69 -6.49 -2.10
CA ALA A 153 -4.03 -5.32 -2.68
C ALA A 153 -2.63 -5.67 -3.20
N TYR A 154 -1.77 -6.24 -2.35
CA TYR A 154 -0.40 -6.61 -2.74
C TYR A 154 -0.34 -7.79 -3.72
N SER A 155 -1.22 -8.78 -3.55
CA SER A 155 -1.34 -9.87 -4.53
C SER A 155 -1.67 -9.33 -5.92
N TYR A 156 -2.63 -8.40 -6.03
CA TYR A 156 -3.01 -7.81 -7.32
C TYR A 156 -1.96 -6.86 -7.89
N MET A 157 -1.23 -6.12 -7.05
CA MET A 157 -0.09 -5.31 -7.47
C MET A 157 0.98 -6.17 -8.15
N SER A 158 1.29 -7.34 -7.59
CA SER A 158 2.24 -8.30 -8.19
C SER A 158 1.74 -8.89 -9.53
N LEU A 159 0.43 -8.93 -9.75
CA LEU A 159 -0.20 -9.46 -10.97
C LEU A 159 -0.35 -8.43 -12.08
N VAL A 160 -0.01 -7.15 -11.85
CA VAL A 160 -0.07 -6.09 -12.87
C VAL A 160 0.64 -6.48 -14.17
N PRO A 161 1.86 -7.07 -14.17
CA PRO A 161 2.53 -7.51 -15.40
C PRO A 161 1.78 -8.60 -16.18
N ILE A 162 0.86 -9.33 -15.54
CA ILE A 162 0.04 -10.37 -16.16
C ILE A 162 -1.28 -9.77 -16.65
N ILE A 163 -1.91 -8.91 -15.85
CA ILE A 163 -3.24 -8.34 -16.11
C ILE A 163 -3.18 -7.18 -17.11
N GLN A 164 -2.19 -6.29 -16.99
CA GLN A 164 -2.09 -5.06 -17.77
C GLN A 164 -1.84 -5.30 -19.27
N PRO A 165 -0.91 -6.18 -19.71
CA PRO A 165 -0.63 -6.33 -21.14
C PRO A 165 -1.80 -6.86 -21.98
N PRO A 166 -2.61 -7.83 -21.52
CA PRO A 166 -3.84 -8.23 -22.23
C PRO A 166 -4.83 -7.09 -22.42
N ILE A 167 -5.06 -6.28 -21.39
CA ILE A 167 -5.98 -5.12 -21.46
C ILE A 167 -5.46 -4.09 -22.45
N MET A 168 -4.17 -3.77 -22.40
CA MET A 168 -3.54 -2.88 -23.39
C MET A 168 -3.68 -3.44 -24.81
N ARG A 169 -3.55 -4.76 -24.98
CA ARG A 169 -3.70 -5.41 -26.28
C ARG A 169 -5.11 -5.31 -26.84
N LEU A 170 -6.11 -5.34 -25.96
CA LEU A 170 -7.53 -5.26 -26.29
C LEU A 170 -7.99 -3.83 -26.63
N LEU A 171 -7.55 -2.84 -25.85
CA LEU A 171 -8.08 -1.47 -25.93
C LEU A 171 -7.33 -0.52 -26.87
N THR A 172 -6.06 -0.77 -27.17
CA THR A 172 -5.24 0.14 -28.00
C THR A 172 -4.97 -0.43 -29.39
N THR A 173 -4.74 0.43 -30.38
CA THR A 173 -4.39 -0.02 -31.75
C THR A 173 -2.88 -0.14 -31.97
N ARG A 174 -2.46 -0.89 -33.01
CA ARG A 174 -1.04 -0.92 -33.43
C ARG A 174 -0.51 0.45 -33.86
N LYS A 175 -1.38 1.35 -34.33
CA LYS A 175 -1.01 2.71 -34.73
C LYS A 175 -0.69 3.56 -33.50
N GLU A 176 -1.56 3.54 -32.49
CA GLU A 176 -1.32 4.24 -31.20
C GLU A 176 -0.04 3.78 -30.51
N ARG A 177 0.19 2.46 -30.42
CA ARG A 177 1.40 1.89 -29.78
C ARG A 177 2.72 2.26 -30.46
N ARG A 178 2.68 2.81 -31.69
CA ARG A 178 3.85 3.22 -32.47
C ARG A 178 4.05 4.73 -32.50
N ILE A 179 3.21 5.50 -31.80
CA ILE A 179 3.40 6.95 -31.63
C ILE A 179 4.75 7.18 -30.94
N ARG A 180 5.60 8.01 -31.56
CA ARG A 180 6.86 8.43 -30.93
C ARG A 180 6.55 9.50 -29.89
N MET A 181 6.91 9.24 -28.65
CA MET A 181 6.88 10.26 -27.60
C MET A 181 8.06 11.19 -27.81
N GLU A 182 7.81 12.42 -28.24
CA GLU A 182 8.86 13.44 -28.29
C GLU A 182 9.34 13.73 -26.87
N TYR A 183 10.57 13.33 -26.57
CA TYR A 183 11.22 13.68 -25.31
C TYR A 183 11.63 15.15 -25.39
N ALA A 184 10.70 16.04 -25.09
CA ALA A 184 10.95 17.46 -24.89
C ALA A 184 10.97 17.74 -23.37
N PRO A 185 12.09 17.45 -22.67
CA PRO A 185 12.19 17.77 -21.26
C PRO A 185 12.21 19.29 -21.17
N ARG A 186 11.09 19.87 -20.75
CA ARG A 186 11.11 21.26 -20.27
C ARG A 186 12.05 21.27 -19.07
N PRO A 187 13.13 22.07 -19.08
CA PRO A 187 14.04 22.12 -17.95
C PRO A 187 13.27 22.58 -16.72
N VAL A 188 13.17 21.70 -15.72
CA VAL A 188 12.46 22.02 -14.48
C VAL A 188 13.43 22.76 -13.56
N PRO A 189 13.12 24.01 -13.16
CA PRO A 189 14.01 24.76 -12.28
C PRO A 189 14.07 24.09 -10.91
N ARG A 190 15.27 24.08 -10.30
CA ARG A 190 15.48 23.48 -8.96
C ARG A 190 14.53 24.06 -7.91
N ALA A 191 14.23 25.36 -8.00
CA ALA A 191 13.27 26.02 -7.12
C ALA A 191 11.87 25.41 -7.21
N ALA A 192 11.39 25.04 -8.41
CA ALA A 192 10.08 24.42 -8.56
C ALA A 192 10.04 23.04 -7.90
N VAL A 193 11.10 22.24 -8.01
CA VAL A 193 11.16 20.90 -7.41
C VAL A 193 11.18 20.97 -5.88
N ILE A 194 11.87 21.95 -5.29
CA ILE A 194 11.93 22.15 -3.84
C ILE A 194 10.62 22.75 -3.30
N LEU A 195 10.03 23.69 -4.02
CA LEU A 195 8.79 24.37 -3.60
C LEU A 195 7.56 23.49 -3.77
N PHE A 196 7.57 22.58 -4.75
CA PHE A 196 6.47 21.66 -5.03
C PHE A 196 5.94 20.91 -3.80
N PRO A 197 6.75 20.15 -3.04
CA PRO A 197 6.25 19.41 -1.88
C PRO A 197 5.65 20.32 -0.81
N ILE A 198 6.20 21.53 -0.62
CA ILE A 198 5.70 22.50 0.35
C ILE A 198 4.32 23.02 -0.07
N VAL A 199 4.20 23.47 -1.32
CA VAL A 199 2.95 24.01 -1.87
C VAL A 199 1.87 22.94 -1.90
N VAL A 200 2.19 21.73 -2.36
CA VAL A 200 1.25 20.61 -2.41
C VAL A 200 0.74 20.26 -1.01
N THR A 201 1.63 20.20 -0.01
CA THR A 201 1.23 19.91 1.38
C THR A 201 0.28 20.96 1.92
N VAL A 202 0.56 22.25 1.72
CA VAL A 202 -0.30 23.34 2.19
C VAL A 202 -1.63 23.36 1.45
N VAL A 203 -1.61 23.26 0.11
CA VAL A 203 -2.83 23.33 -0.70
C VAL A 203 -3.73 22.13 -0.42
N ILE A 204 -3.19 20.91 -0.45
CA ILE A 204 -4.01 19.71 -0.19
C ILE A 204 -4.44 19.65 1.27
N GLY A 205 -3.58 20.04 2.22
CA GLY A 205 -3.96 20.11 3.63
C GLY A 205 -5.11 21.08 3.91
N LEU A 206 -5.20 22.19 3.16
CA LEU A 206 -6.31 23.15 3.25
C LEU A 206 -7.58 22.68 2.52
N LEU A 207 -7.44 22.03 1.37
CA LEU A 207 -8.58 21.59 0.55
C LEU A 207 -9.20 20.27 1.06
N VAL A 208 -8.36 19.32 1.49
CA VAL A 208 -8.78 17.97 1.91
C VAL A 208 -7.98 17.54 3.16
N PRO A 209 -8.36 18.04 4.36
CA PRO A 209 -7.62 17.81 5.59
C PRO A 209 -7.44 16.33 5.95
N GLN A 210 -8.42 15.47 5.63
CA GLN A 210 -8.34 14.03 5.92
C GLN A 210 -7.23 13.31 5.12
N SER A 211 -6.81 13.86 3.97
CA SER A 211 -5.71 13.31 3.18
C SER A 211 -4.34 13.87 3.59
N ALA A 212 -4.32 14.86 4.49
CA ALA A 212 -3.11 15.57 4.87
C ALA A 212 -2.03 14.65 5.47
N PRO A 213 -2.33 13.65 6.33
CA PRO A 213 -1.29 12.77 6.87
C PRO A 213 -0.51 12.02 5.78
N LEU A 214 -1.22 11.42 4.80
CA LEU A 214 -0.61 10.69 3.69
C LEU A 214 0.19 11.62 2.77
N VAL A 215 -0.39 12.75 2.38
CA VAL A 215 0.26 13.69 1.47
C VAL A 215 1.47 14.35 2.13
N ALA A 216 1.35 14.79 3.38
CA ALA A 216 2.45 15.44 4.08
C ALA A 216 3.63 14.50 4.29
N THR A 217 3.38 13.23 4.66
CA THR A 217 4.43 12.22 4.83
C THR A 217 5.11 11.85 3.51
N LEU A 218 4.36 11.78 2.40
CA LEU A 218 4.94 11.62 1.07
C LEU A 218 5.79 12.84 0.66
N MET A 219 5.27 14.05 0.88
CA MET A 219 5.94 15.30 0.47
C MET A 219 7.18 15.62 1.31
N ILE A 220 7.21 15.30 2.60
CA ILE A 220 8.42 15.46 3.42
C ILE A 220 9.54 14.53 2.95
N GLY A 221 9.21 13.29 2.57
CA GLY A 221 10.15 12.37 1.90
C GLY A 221 10.78 13.00 0.67
N SER A 222 9.94 13.55 -0.20
CA SER A 222 10.39 14.22 -1.42
C SER A 222 11.26 15.46 -1.15
N LEU A 223 10.88 16.27 -0.15
CA LEU A 223 11.65 17.45 0.23
C LEU A 223 13.03 17.08 0.78
N MET A 224 13.13 16.02 1.59
CA MET A 224 14.42 15.53 2.07
C MET A 224 15.35 15.16 0.91
N LYS A 225 14.82 14.44 -0.10
CA LYS A 225 15.56 14.08 -1.32
C LYS A 225 16.01 15.31 -2.11
N GLU A 226 15.09 16.22 -2.42
CA GLU A 226 15.34 17.32 -3.37
C GLU A 226 16.06 18.53 -2.74
N SER A 227 16.00 18.67 -1.42
CA SER A 227 16.78 19.68 -0.69
C SER A 227 18.29 19.46 -0.83
N GLY A 228 18.73 18.20 -0.84
CA GLY A 228 20.14 17.79 -0.94
C GLY A 228 20.98 18.12 0.30
N VAL A 229 20.39 18.69 1.35
CA VAL A 229 21.11 19.07 2.59
C VAL A 229 21.06 17.98 3.67
N VAL A 230 20.15 17.01 3.53
CA VAL A 230 19.97 15.89 4.48
C VAL A 230 20.04 14.53 3.77
N PRO A 231 21.13 14.21 3.05
CA PRO A 231 21.25 12.96 2.28
C PRO A 231 21.17 11.71 3.16
N GLN A 232 21.65 11.79 4.40
CA GLN A 232 21.57 10.70 5.38
C GLN A 232 20.13 10.41 5.80
N LEU A 233 19.33 11.45 6.09
CA LEU A 233 17.91 11.27 6.43
C LEU A 233 17.13 10.75 5.23
N ALA A 234 17.38 11.28 4.02
CA ALA A 234 16.73 10.81 2.81
C ALA A 234 17.03 9.32 2.54
N GLY A 235 18.30 8.92 2.65
CA GLY A 235 18.72 7.52 2.47
C GLY A 235 18.18 6.58 3.55
N SER A 236 18.24 6.99 4.82
CA SER A 236 17.65 6.22 5.93
C SER A 236 16.13 6.09 5.79
N ALA A 237 15.44 7.14 5.32
CA ALA A 237 14.02 7.11 5.07
C ALA A 237 13.66 6.15 3.91
N SER A 238 14.36 6.25 2.77
CA SER A 238 14.07 5.41 1.60
C SER A 238 14.35 3.94 1.85
N GLU A 239 15.44 3.59 2.55
CA GLU A 239 15.84 2.20 2.75
C GLU A 239 15.45 1.66 4.13
N THR A 240 16.10 2.16 5.19
CA THR A 240 16.03 1.55 6.52
C THR A 240 14.64 1.68 7.14
N LEU A 241 14.08 2.89 7.13
CA LEU A 241 12.75 3.16 7.68
C LEU A 241 11.68 2.39 6.90
N THR A 242 11.72 2.43 5.56
CA THR A 242 10.80 1.66 4.71
C THR A 242 10.89 0.17 5.01
N ASN A 243 12.09 -0.40 5.04
CA ASN A 243 12.28 -1.84 5.24
C ASN A 243 11.81 -2.31 6.62
N ILE A 244 12.14 -1.55 7.68
CA ILE A 244 11.69 -1.87 9.05
C ILE A 244 10.16 -1.74 9.15
N SER A 245 9.59 -0.66 8.62
CA SER A 245 8.14 -0.42 8.66
C SER A 245 7.39 -1.48 7.86
N THR A 246 7.92 -1.87 6.70
CA THR A 246 7.36 -2.94 5.85
C THR A 246 7.39 -4.29 6.56
N LEU A 247 8.49 -4.63 7.24
CA LEU A 247 8.61 -5.86 8.02
C LEU A 247 7.57 -5.91 9.14
N PHE A 248 7.47 -4.85 9.94
CA PHE A 248 6.53 -4.79 11.06
C PHE A 248 5.08 -4.75 10.58
N LEU A 249 4.79 -3.98 9.54
CA LEU A 249 3.47 -3.94 8.92
C LEU A 249 3.05 -5.33 8.43
N GLY A 250 3.93 -6.01 7.68
CA GLY A 250 3.63 -7.33 7.14
C GLY A 250 3.40 -8.37 8.23
N LEU A 251 4.28 -8.45 9.24
CA LEU A 251 4.10 -9.36 10.38
C LEU A 251 2.79 -9.11 11.12
N THR A 252 2.44 -7.84 11.33
CA THR A 252 1.25 -7.45 12.07
C THR A 252 -0.01 -7.76 11.28
N ILE A 253 -0.07 -7.42 9.98
CA ILE A 253 -1.19 -7.77 9.10
C ILE A 253 -1.37 -9.29 9.06
N GLY A 254 -0.29 -10.05 8.92
CA GLY A 254 -0.34 -11.51 8.96
C GLY A 254 -0.91 -12.02 10.28
N SER A 255 -0.54 -11.43 11.41
CA SER A 255 -1.06 -11.83 12.72
C SER A 255 -2.55 -11.55 12.93
N LEU A 256 -3.11 -10.60 12.18
CA LEU A 256 -4.55 -10.29 12.18
C LEU A 256 -5.37 -11.29 11.35
N MET A 257 -4.73 -12.09 10.49
CA MET A 257 -5.36 -13.17 9.74
C MET A 257 -5.58 -14.39 10.64
N GLN A 258 -6.41 -14.23 11.67
CA GLN A 258 -6.81 -15.33 12.55
C GLN A 258 -7.93 -16.15 11.90
N ALA A 259 -8.00 -17.44 12.19
CA ALA A 259 -8.99 -18.33 11.59
C ALA A 259 -10.44 -17.82 11.76
N GLU A 260 -10.75 -17.21 12.91
CA GLU A 260 -12.08 -16.69 13.25
C GLU A 260 -12.47 -15.43 12.45
N THR A 261 -11.49 -14.61 12.07
CA THR A 261 -11.71 -13.34 11.36
C THR A 261 -11.57 -13.50 9.85
N PHE A 262 -10.68 -14.39 9.39
CA PHE A 262 -10.31 -14.49 7.99
C PHE A 262 -11.15 -15.49 7.19
N LEU A 263 -11.61 -16.59 7.80
CA LEU A 263 -12.34 -17.67 7.10
C LEU A 263 -13.86 -17.44 6.99
N GLN A 264 -14.30 -16.18 7.00
CA GLN A 264 -15.71 -15.78 6.96
C GLN A 264 -16.34 -15.93 5.58
#